data_AF-A0A8I2ZQG0-F1
#
_entry.id   AF-A0A8I2ZQG0-F1
#
_cell.length_a   1.000
_cell.length_b   1.000
_cell.length_c   1.000
_cell.angle_alpha   90.00
_cell.angle_beta   90.00
_cell.angle_gamma   90.00
#
_symmetry.space_group_name_H-M   'P 1'
#
loop_
_entity.id
_entity.type
_entity.pdbx_description
1 polymer ?
#
loop_
_entity_poly.entity_id
_entity_poly.type
_entity_poly.pdbx_seq_one_letter_code
_entity_poly.pdbx_strand_id
1 'polypeptide(L)' 'MSGQFGFMKSIGASDEAVATLNDQPVLFTILVVVLVGIIAQCLLIWYIHFATLKPEQRKKKEKKPAGRK' A
#
# COMPACT_ATOMS: atom_id res chain seq x y z
N MET A 1 17.61 -6.43 -24.00
CA MET A 1 16.63 -5.47 -23.47
C MET A 1 17.01 -5.13 -22.04
N SER A 2 17.68 -4.01 -21.79
CA SER A 2 17.96 -3.57 -20.41
C SER A 2 17.79 -2.06 -20.32
N GLY A 3 16.53 -1.63 -20.32
CA GLY A 3 16.14 -0.29 -19.88
C GLY A 3 16.08 -0.20 -18.35
N GLN A 4 15.77 0.99 -17.83
CA GLN A 4 15.70 1.32 -16.40
C GLN A 4 14.84 0.33 -15.58
N PHE A 5 13.81 -0.25 -16.18
CA PHE A 5 12.88 -1.17 -15.50
C PHE A 5 13.19 -2.67 -15.73
N GLY A 6 14.34 -3.02 -16.28
CA GLY A 6 14.73 -4.42 -16.55
C GLY A 6 14.73 -5.32 -15.31
N PHE A 7 14.96 -4.77 -14.12
CA PHE A 7 14.91 -5.52 -12.86
C PHE A 7 13.51 -6.03 -12.53
N MET A 8 12.44 -5.45 -13.08
CA MET A 8 11.08 -5.87 -12.78
C MET A 8 10.78 -7.29 -13.29
N LYS A 9 11.57 -7.81 -14.23
CA LYS A 9 11.46 -9.21 -14.65
C LYS A 9 11.84 -10.19 -13.53
N SER A 10 12.75 -9.81 -12.61
CA SER A 10 13.15 -10.69 -11.50
C SER A 10 12.05 -10.85 -10.44
N ILE A 11 11.13 -9.90 -10.38
CA ILE A 11 9.94 -9.93 -9.51
C ILE A 11 8.68 -10.42 -10.24
N GLY A 12 8.83 -10.95 -11.47
CA GLY A 12 7.76 -11.59 -12.22
C GLY A 12 6.99 -10.69 -13.21
N ALA A 13 7.50 -9.50 -13.55
CA ALA A 13 6.87 -8.67 -14.58
C ALA A 13 7.06 -9.28 -15.97
N SER A 14 6.00 -9.22 -16.80
CA SER A 14 6.07 -9.64 -18.21
C SER A 14 6.97 -8.72 -19.04
N ASP A 15 7.47 -9.24 -20.15
CA ASP A 15 8.31 -8.47 -21.07
C ASP A 15 7.59 -7.23 -21.62
N GLU A 16 6.29 -7.34 -21.88
CA GLU A 16 5.41 -6.25 -22.33
C GLU A 16 5.24 -5.17 -21.26
N ALA A 17 5.08 -5.57 -19.99
CA ALA A 17 4.99 -4.62 -18.88
C ALA A 17 6.31 -3.86 -18.73
N VAL A 18 7.44 -4.56 -18.81
CA VAL A 18 8.76 -3.92 -18.74
C VAL A 18 9.00 -3.00 -19.94
N ALA A 19 8.60 -3.38 -21.16
CA ALA A 19 8.68 -2.51 -22.33
C ALA A 19 7.85 -1.24 -22.15
N THR A 20 6.57 -1.38 -21.76
CA THR A 20 5.65 -0.26 -21.53
C THR A 20 6.18 0.73 -20.50
N LEU A 21 6.76 0.23 -19.39
CA LEU A 21 7.33 1.09 -18.36
C LEU A 21 8.60 1.81 -18.84
N ASN A 22 9.42 1.17 -19.68
CA ASN A 22 10.59 1.81 -20.27
C ASN A 22 10.20 2.86 -21.33
N ASP A 23 9.15 2.61 -22.11
CA ASP A 23 8.63 3.56 -23.11
C ASP A 23 7.95 4.77 -22.45
N GLN A 24 7.33 4.56 -21.29
CA GLN A 24 6.60 5.59 -20.55
C GLN A 24 7.01 5.61 -19.06
N PRO A 25 8.22 6.12 -18.74
CA PRO A 25 8.72 6.12 -17.36
C PRO A 25 7.83 6.91 -16.38
N VAL A 26 7.08 7.91 -16.86
CA VAL A 26 6.12 8.66 -16.04
C VAL A 26 4.98 7.79 -15.52
N LEU A 27 4.60 6.73 -16.26
CA LEU A 27 3.54 5.79 -15.84
C LEU A 27 3.92 5.11 -14.53
N PHE A 28 5.19 4.72 -14.37
CA PHE A 28 5.68 4.13 -13.13
C PHE A 28 5.52 5.08 -11.94
N THR A 29 5.92 6.34 -12.10
CA THR A 29 5.79 7.35 -11.05
C THR A 29 4.33 7.57 -10.65
N ILE A 30 3.42 7.64 -11.63
CA ILE A 30 1.97 7.77 -11.37
C ILE A 30 1.46 6.58 -10.57
N LEU A 31 1.80 5.35 -10.98
CA LEU A 31 1.39 4.13 -10.27
C LEU A 31 1.87 4.12 -8.81
N VAL A 32 3.12 4.52 -8.57
CA VAL A 32 3.68 4.62 -7.21
C VAL A 32 2.94 5.68 -6.39
N VAL A 33 2.68 6.86 -6.94
CA VAL A 33 1.96 7.94 -6.25
C VAL A 33 0.54 7.51 -5.89
N VAL A 34 -0.17 6.84 -6.81
CA VAL A 34 -1.52 6.31 -6.55
C VAL A 34 -1.48 5.27 -5.43
N LEU A 35 -0.53 4.33 -5.47
CA LEU A 35 -0.39 3.30 -4.44
C LEU A 35 -0.13 3.91 -3.05
N VAL A 36 0.78 4.88 -2.98
CA VAL A 36 1.07 5.62 -1.73
C VAL A 36 -0.17 6.40 -1.27
N GLY A 37 -0.90 7.04 -2.17
CA GLY A 37 -2.13 7.75 -1.86
C GLY A 37 -3.21 6.84 -1.27
N ILE A 38 -3.39 5.64 -1.83
CA ILE A 38 -4.33 4.63 -1.30
C ILE A 38 -3.90 4.15 0.08
N ILE A 39 -2.61 3.85 0.28
CA ILE A 39 -2.09 3.44 1.59
C ILE A 39 -2.32 4.55 2.63
N ALA A 40 -2.01 5.81 2.28
CA ALA A 40 -2.23 6.95 3.15
C ALA A 40 -3.71 7.13 3.52
N GLN A 41 -4.62 6.95 2.55
CA GLN A 41 -6.07 6.97 2.81
C GLN A 41 -6.50 5.86 3.76
N CYS A 42 -6.03 4.62 3.55
CA CYS A 42 -6.32 3.50 4.45
C CYS A 42 -5.84 3.77 5.88
N LEU A 43 -4.63 4.32 6.03
CA LEU A 43 -4.08 4.70 7.34
C LEU A 43 -4.87 5.83 7.99
N LEU A 44 -5.30 6.83 7.21
CA LEU A 44 -6.13 7.92 7.70
C LEU A 44 -7.48 7.40 8.19
N ILE A 45 -8.15 6.53 7.41
CA ILE A 45 -9.41 5.90 7.80
C ILE A 45 -9.22 5.07 9.07
N TRP A 46 -8.14 4.29 9.15
CA TRP A 46 -7.82 3.50 10.33
C TRP A 46 -7.59 4.38 11.57
N TYR A 47 -6.86 5.48 11.41
CA TYR A 47 -6.61 6.44 12.48
C TYR A 47 -7.90 7.11 12.95
N ILE A 48 -8.74 7.58 12.02
CA ILE A 48 -10.05 8.16 12.35
C ILE A 48 -10.90 7.12 13.07
N HIS A 49 -10.96 5.88 12.57
CA HIS A 49 -11.69 4.80 13.21
C HIS A 49 -11.20 4.60 14.65
N PHE A 50 -9.89 4.53 14.88
CA PHE A 50 -9.30 4.40 16.21
C PHE A 50 -9.61 5.61 17.14
N ALA A 51 -9.44 6.83 16.63
CA ALA A 51 -9.67 8.06 17.38
C ALA A 51 -11.15 8.23 17.77
N THR A 52 -12.07 7.84 16.89
CA THR A 52 -13.52 7.94 17.11
C THR A 52 -14.12 6.78 17.91
N LEU A 53 -13.33 5.77 18.30
CA LEU A 53 -13.80 4.71 19.21
C LEU A 53 -14.29 5.34 20.52
N LYS A 54 -15.57 5.07 20.85
CA LYS A 54 -16.19 5.51 22.10
C LYS A 54 -15.36 5.04 23.30
N PRO A 55 -15.27 5.81 24.39
CA PRO A 55 -14.50 5.45 25.58
C PRO A 55 -14.90 4.09 26.19
N GLU A 56 -16.16 3.68 26.07
CA GLU A 56 -16.63 2.36 26.47
C GLU A 56 -16.05 1.21 25.63
N GLN A 57 -15.82 1.43 24.33
CA GLN A 57 -15.21 0.44 23.42
C GLN A 57 -13.70 0.34 23.64
N ARG A 58 -13.04 1.42 24.06
CA ARG A 58 -11.61 1.42 24.44
C ARG A 58 -11.37 0.57 25.69
N LYS A 59 -12.16 0.76 26.75
CA LYS A 59 -12.09 -0.05 27.99
C LYS A 59 -12.34 -1.55 27.75
N LYS A 60 -13.19 -1.91 26.79
CA LYS A 60 -13.46 -3.32 26.42
C LYS A 60 -12.33 -3.95 25.60
N LYS A 61 -11.60 -3.16 24.81
CA LYS A 61 -10.38 -3.58 24.10
C LYS A 61 -9.18 -3.72 25.05
N GLU A 62 -9.03 -2.84 26.04
CA GLU A 62 -7.98 -2.95 27.08
C GLU A 62 -8.18 -4.18 27.97
N LYS A 63 -9.41 -4.56 28.28
CA LYS A 63 -9.73 -5.76 29.08
C LYS A 63 -9.57 -7.08 28.34
N LYS A 64 -9.43 -7.07 27.00
CA LYS A 64 -9.04 -8.26 26.25
C LYS A 64 -7.54 -8.15 25.95
N PRO A 65 -6.66 -8.77 26.75
CA PRO A 65 -5.25 -8.81 26.40
C PRO A 65 -5.14 -9.40 24.98
N ALA A 66 -4.38 -8.71 24.13
CA ALA A 66 -4.08 -9.15 22.78
C ALA A 66 -3.33 -10.48 22.87
N GLY A 67 -4.08 -11.57 22.73
CA GLY A 67 -3.58 -12.93 22.87
C GLY A 67 -4.65 -13.83 23.41
N ARG A 68 -5.53 -14.35 22.53
CA ARG A 68 -5.98 -15.76 22.46
C ARG A 68 -7.17 -15.90 21.51
N LYS A 69 -6.88 -16.18 20.23
CA LYS A 69 -7.27 -17.40 19.51
C LYS A 69 -6.69 -17.34 18.11
#